data_AF-A0A0A2TAA0-F1
#
_entry.id   AF-A0A0A2TAA0-F1
#
_cell.length_a   1.000
_cell.length_b   1.000
_cell.length_c   1.000
_cell.angle_alpha   90.00
_cell.angle_beta   90.00
_cell.angle_gamma   90.00
#
_symmetry.space_group_name_H-M   'P 1'
#
loop_
_entity.id
_entity.type
_entity.pdbx_description
1 polymer ?
#
loop_
_entity_poly.entity_id
_entity_poly.type
_entity_poly.pdbx_seq_one_letter_code
_entity_poly.pdbx_strand_id
1 'polypeptide(L)'
;MLNLFIMFFCMLIMLIGVLTAYFYSWFMMRHTPYYVPHVYVSAVIHILFGYLALLCWFYYAYENTPLLWYKGTLIGAWISFIGLLMLLILLFLQKEQLCGTKARGALLAT
;
A
#
# COMPACT_ATOMS: atom_id res chain seq x y z
N MET A 1 6.34 -10.88 25.20
CA MET A 1 5.93 -9.49 24.88
C MET A 1 6.65 -8.94 23.65
N LEU A 2 7.95 -9.20 23.46
CA LEU A 2 8.74 -8.74 22.29
C LEU A 2 8.13 -9.16 20.92
N ASN A 3 7.64 -10.39 20.81
CA ASN A 3 7.02 -10.90 19.56
C ASN A 3 5.77 -10.11 19.14
N LEU A 4 4.95 -9.69 20.10
CA LEU A 4 3.75 -8.88 19.86
C LEU A 4 4.10 -7.47 19.40
N PHE A 5 5.13 -6.88 20.01
CA PHE A 5 5.64 -5.57 19.62
C PHE A 5 6.16 -5.57 18.18
N ILE A 6 6.92 -6.59 17.80
CA ILE A 6 7.47 -6.72 16.44
C ILE A 6 6.36 -7.01 15.42
N MET A 7 5.37 -7.82 15.79
CA MET A 7 4.19 -8.03 14.94
C MET A 7 3.45 -6.71 14.66
N PHE A 8 3.23 -5.91 15.70
CA PHE A 8 2.61 -4.59 15.58
C PHE A 8 3.44 -3.64 14.72
N PHE A 9 4.76 -3.64 14.88
CA PHE A 9 5.67 -2.84 14.07
C PHE A 9 5.62 -3.23 12.58
N CYS A 10 5.59 -4.53 12.27
CA CYS A 10 5.43 -5.02 10.90
C CYS A 10 4.09 -4.58 10.28
N MET A 11 3.00 -4.58 11.07
CA MET A 11 1.71 -4.08 10.59
C MET A 11 1.73 -2.57 10.33
N LEU A 12 2.41 -1.78 11.18
CA LEU A 12 2.58 -0.35 10.96
C LEU A 12 3.32 -0.05 9.65
N ILE A 13 4.36 -0.82 9.33
CA ILE A 13 5.09 -0.69 8.04
C ILE A 13 4.13 -0.89 6.87
N MET A 14 3.25 -1.90 6.92
CA MET A 14 2.25 -2.12 5.87
C MET A 14 1.25 -0.96 5.76
N LEU A 15 0.82 -0.39 6.90
CA LEU A 15 -0.09 0.75 6.92
C LEU A 15 0.55 2.00 6.29
N ILE A 16 1.82 2.25 6.61
CA ILE A 16 2.62 3.32 5.99
C ILE A 16 2.72 3.07 4.48
N GLY A 17 2.92 1.82 4.05
CA GLY A 17 2.93 1.45 2.64
C GLY A 17 1.68 1.91 1.86
N VAL A 18 0.48 1.73 2.45
CA VAL A 18 -0.78 2.21 1.85
C VAL A 18 -0.79 3.73 1.73
N LEU A 19 -0.43 4.45 2.79
CA LEU A 19 -0.37 5.91 2.81
C LEU A 19 0.63 6.45 1.78
N THR A 20 1.85 5.91 1.74
CA THR A 20 2.89 6.33 0.82
C THR A 20 2.48 6.06 -0.63
N ALA A 21 1.93 4.88 -0.91
CA ALA A 21 1.44 4.52 -2.24
C ALA A 21 0.29 5.44 -2.69
N TYR A 22 -0.62 5.78 -1.77
CA TYR A 22 -1.71 6.71 -2.03
C TYR A 22 -1.21 8.13 -2.34
N PHE A 23 -0.36 8.69 -1.47
CA PHE A 23 0.20 10.03 -1.66
C PHE A 23 0.99 10.15 -2.97
N TYR A 24 1.76 9.11 -3.32
CA TYR A 24 2.47 9.04 -4.59
C TYR A 24 1.51 9.13 -5.78
N SER A 25 0.47 8.27 -5.82
CA SER A 25 -0.51 8.28 -6.91
C SER A 25 -1.26 9.60 -6.97
N TRP A 26 -1.72 10.10 -5.83
CA TRP A 26 -2.45 11.37 -5.75
C TRP A 26 -1.64 12.55 -6.28
N PHE A 27 -0.37 12.65 -5.88
CA PHE A 27 0.53 13.71 -6.35
C PHE A 27 0.80 13.57 -7.84
N MET A 28 1.16 12.37 -8.32
CA MET A 28 1.52 12.17 -9.72
C MET A 28 0.31 12.33 -10.65
N MET A 29 -0.84 11.76 -10.33
CA MET A 29 -2.06 11.87 -11.15
C MET A 29 -2.58 13.31 -11.28
N ARG A 30 -2.22 14.22 -10.37
CA ARG A 30 -2.48 15.66 -10.55
C ARG A 30 -1.60 16.30 -11.62
N HIS A 31 -0.38 15.82 -11.79
CA HIS A 31 0.61 16.42 -12.68
C HIS A 31 0.65 15.74 -14.06
N THR A 32 0.41 14.44 -14.13
CA THR A 32 0.44 13.65 -15.37
C THR A 32 -0.96 13.21 -15.82
N PRO A 33 -1.19 12.96 -17.12
CA PRO A 33 -2.49 12.50 -17.62
C PRO A 33 -2.70 10.97 -17.51
N TYR A 34 -1.72 10.21 -17.02
CA TYR A 34 -1.72 8.75 -17.12
C TYR A 34 -2.14 8.06 -15.82
N TYR A 35 -3.42 7.67 -15.71
CA TYR A 35 -3.95 6.98 -14.53
C TYR A 35 -3.35 5.57 -14.33
N VAL A 36 -3.39 4.72 -15.35
CA VAL A 36 -3.01 3.29 -15.24
C VAL A 36 -1.56 3.08 -14.78
N PRO A 37 -0.55 3.79 -15.33
CA PRO A 37 0.83 3.63 -14.87
C PRO A 37 1.03 4.01 -13.41
N HIS A 38 0.35 5.06 -12.92
CA HIS A 38 0.48 5.48 -11.53
C HIS A 38 -0.21 4.53 -10.55
N VAL A 39 -1.35 3.95 -10.92
CA VAL A 39 -1.97 2.86 -10.14
C VAL A 39 -1.02 1.66 -10.04
N TYR A 40 -0.39 1.27 -11.15
CA TYR A 40 0.58 0.17 -11.16
C TYR A 40 1.76 0.46 -10.25
N VAL A 41 2.37 1.65 -10.33
CA VAL A 41 3.50 2.02 -9.47
C VAL A 41 3.09 2.06 -8.00
N SER A 42 1.91 2.58 -7.66
CA SER A 42 1.39 2.55 -6.29
C SER A 42 1.18 1.13 -5.77
N ALA A 43 0.65 0.23 -6.61
CA ALA A 43 0.53 -1.18 -6.24
C ALA A 43 1.91 -1.80 -5.96
N VAL A 44 2.92 -1.51 -6.79
CA VAL A 44 4.30 -1.99 -6.60
C VAL A 44 4.91 -1.43 -5.30
N ILE A 45 4.71 -0.15 -4.99
CA ILE A 45 5.17 0.47 -3.74
C ILE A 45 4.55 -0.26 -2.55
N HIS A 46 3.22 -0.47 -2.55
CA HIS A 46 2.54 -1.17 -1.45
C HIS A 46 3.03 -2.61 -1.29
N ILE A 47 3.20 -3.35 -2.39
CA ILE A 47 3.74 -4.71 -2.38
C ILE A 47 5.16 -4.73 -1.81
N LEU A 48 6.01 -3.75 -2.15
CA LEU A 48 7.36 -3.65 -1.62
C LEU A 48 7.37 -3.47 -0.09
N PHE A 49 6.52 -2.60 0.44
CA PHE A 49 6.35 -2.42 1.88
C PHE A 49 5.80 -3.69 2.57
N GLY A 50 4.83 -4.36 1.93
CA GLY A 50 4.32 -5.65 2.40
C GLY A 50 5.40 -6.73 2.44
N TYR A 51 6.24 -6.80 1.41
CA TYR A 51 7.35 -7.73 1.31
C TYR A 51 8.42 -7.45 2.38
N LEU A 52 8.80 -6.19 2.61
CA LEU A 52 9.74 -5.81 3.67
C LEU A 52 9.20 -6.16 5.07
N ALA A 53 7.93 -5.88 5.33
CA ALA A 53 7.28 -6.24 6.60
C ALA A 53 7.25 -7.77 6.81
N LEU A 54 6.97 -8.54 5.76
CA LEU A 54 7.05 -10.00 5.81
C LEU A 54 8.49 -10.45 6.07
N LEU A 55 9.49 -9.92 5.35
CA LEU A 55 10.89 -10.29 5.59
C LEU A 55 11.34 -10.01 7.04
N CYS A 56 10.97 -8.87 7.61
CA CYS A 56 11.21 -8.57 9.03
C CYS A 56 10.56 -9.62 9.93
N TRP A 57 9.31 -10.01 9.64
CA TRP A 57 8.63 -11.07 10.38
C TRP A 57 9.32 -12.42 10.23
N PHE A 58 9.69 -12.82 9.01
CA PHE A 58 10.38 -14.09 8.74
C PHE A 58 11.70 -14.16 9.51
N TYR A 59 12.53 -13.12 9.46
CA TYR A 59 13.81 -13.08 10.17
C TYR A 59 13.61 -13.26 11.69
N TYR A 60 12.62 -12.58 12.26
CA TYR A 60 12.40 -12.61 13.70
C TYR A 60 11.67 -13.86 14.20
N ALA A 61 10.69 -14.35 13.44
CA ALA A 61 9.86 -15.48 13.84
C ALA A 61 10.49 -16.84 13.51
N TYR A 62 11.57 -16.89 12.71
CA TYR A 62 12.28 -18.12 12.37
C TYR A 62 12.85 -18.85 13.60
N GLU A 63 13.34 -18.11 14.59
CA GLU A 63 13.84 -18.68 15.85
C GLU A 63 12.72 -19.01 16.86
N ASN A 64 11.50 -18.56 16.60
CA ASN A 64 10.34 -18.79 17.46
C ASN A 64 9.59 -20.06 17.04
N THR A 65 8.68 -20.54 17.90
CA THR A 65 7.85 -21.72 17.62
C THR A 65 7.19 -21.67 16.22
N PRO A 66 7.20 -22.77 15.45
CA PRO A 66 6.79 -22.79 14.04
C PRO A 66 5.32 -22.39 13.82
N LEU A 67 4.47 -22.64 14.83
CA LEU A 67 3.06 -22.24 14.81
C LEU A 67 2.89 -20.71 14.78
N LEU A 68 3.76 -19.98 15.49
CA LEU A 68 3.70 -18.53 15.61
C LEU A 68 4.16 -17.88 14.31
N TRP A 69 5.25 -18.41 13.74
CA TRP A 69 5.75 -18.04 12.41
C TRP A 69 4.66 -18.18 11.34
N TYR A 70 4.04 -19.35 11.22
CA TYR A 70 3.00 -19.61 10.21
C TYR A 70 1.80 -18.68 10.36
N LYS A 71 1.27 -18.53 11.59
CA LYS A 71 0.12 -17.66 11.84
C LYS A 71 0.42 -16.19 11.54
N GLY A 72 1.59 -15.69 11.95
CA GLY A 72 1.95 -14.29 11.69
C GLY A 72 2.17 -14.00 10.21
N THR A 73 2.77 -14.94 9.47
CA THR A 73 2.94 -14.81 8.01
C THR A 73 1.58 -14.79 7.31
N LEU A 74 0.66 -15.68 7.70
CA LEU A 74 -0.68 -15.74 7.13
C LEU A 74 -1.44 -14.42 7.38
N ILE A 75 -1.40 -13.91 8.61
CA ILE A 75 -2.04 -12.64 8.99
C ILE A 75 -1.42 -11.47 8.22
N GLY A 76 -0.09 -11.40 8.14
CA GLY A 76 0.61 -10.35 7.40
C GLY A 76 0.27 -10.36 5.91
N ALA A 77 0.20 -11.53 5.29
CA ALA A 77 -0.19 -11.67 3.89
C ALA A 77 -1.64 -11.20 3.65
N TRP A 78 -2.57 -11.58 4.53
CA TRP A 78 -3.97 -11.12 4.46
C TRP A 78 -4.10 -9.60 4.61
N ILE A 79 -3.40 -9.00 5.57
CA ILE A 79 -3.41 -7.55 5.78
C ILE A 79 -2.84 -6.82 4.56
N SER A 80 -1.73 -7.30 4.02
CA SER A 80 -1.13 -6.73 2.81
C SER A 80 -2.09 -6.80 1.62
N PHE A 81 -2.78 -7.94 1.44
CA PHE A 81 -3.77 -8.14 0.38
C PHE A 81 -4.98 -7.22 0.53
N ILE A 82 -5.56 -7.12 1.74
CA ILE A 82 -6.68 -6.21 2.02
C ILE A 82 -6.25 -4.76 1.81
N GLY A 83 -5.05 -4.37 2.24
CA GLY A 83 -4.51 -3.03 2.02
C GLY A 83 -4.34 -2.69 0.54
N LEU A 84 -3.91 -3.67 -0.27
CA LEU A 84 -3.79 -3.50 -1.72
C LEU A 84 -5.16 -3.30 -2.37
N LEU A 85 -6.16 -4.11 -2.00
CA LEU A 85 -7.53 -3.96 -2.49
C LEU A 85 -8.12 -2.60 -2.11
N MET A 86 -7.93 -2.19 -0.85
CA MET A 86 -8.42 -0.89 -0.37
C MET A 86 -7.78 0.26 -1.14
N LEU A 87 -6.47 0.22 -1.37
CA LEU A 87 -5.75 1.20 -2.18
C LEU A 87 -6.30 1.26 -3.62
N LEU A 88 -6.55 0.10 -4.25
CA LEU A 88 -7.07 0.03 -5.61
C LEU A 88 -8.48 0.62 -5.71
N ILE A 89 -9.36 0.26 -4.76
CA ILE A 89 -10.74 0.77 -4.68
C ILE A 89 -10.73 2.29 -4.47
N LEU A 90 -9.87 2.78 -3.58
CA LEU A 90 -9.77 4.20 -3.27
C LEU A 90 -9.30 5.02 -4.48
N LEU A 91 -8.26 4.54 -5.19
CA LEU A 91 -7.80 5.16 -6.44
C LEU A 91 -8.86 5.10 -7.54
N PHE A 92 -9.62 4.00 -7.62
CA PHE A 92 -10.70 3.84 -8.60
C PHE A 92 -11.85 4.82 -8.35
N LEU A 93 -12.29 4.97 -7.09
CA LEU A 93 -13.30 5.95 -6.69
C LEU A 93 -12.87 7.39 -6.97
N GLN A 94 -11.58 7.69 -6.78
CA GLN A 94 -11.04 9.03 -7.01
C GLN A 94 -10.62 9.30 -8.46
N LYS A 95 -10.69 8.30 -9.35
CA LYS A 95 -10.32 8.41 -10.77
C LYS A 95 -10.97 9.63 -11.41
N GLU A 96 -12.27 9.82 -11.21
CA GLU A 96 -13.02 10.93 -11.82
C GLU A 96 -12.67 12.28 -11.21
N GLN A 97 -12.41 12.35 -9.90
CA GLN A 97 -12.02 13.60 -9.25
C GLN A 97 -10.59 14.01 -9.66
N LEU A 98 -9.67 13.07 -9.71
CA LEU A 98 -8.27 13.32 -10.06
C LEU A 98 -8.10 13.65 -11.53
N CYS A 99 -8.75 12.90 -12.42
CA CYS A 99 -8.62 13.08 -13.86
C CYS A 99 -9.59 14.17 -14.40
N GLY A 100 -10.78 14.32 -13.81
CA GLY A 100 -11.81 15.29 -14.21
C GLY A 100 -11.52 16.72 -13.78
N THR A 101 -10.80 16.93 -12.67
CA THR A 101 -10.37 18.29 -12.27
C THR A 101 -9.45 18.93 -13.31
N LYS A 102 -8.63 18.13 -14.00
CA LYS A 102 -7.75 18.62 -15.08
C LYS A 102 -8.54 19.05 -16.32
N ALA A 103 -9.66 18.39 -16.63
CA ALA A 103 -10.53 18.77 -17.74
C ALA A 103 -11.19 20.15 -17.53
N ARG A 104 -11.59 20.49 -16.29
CA ARG A 104 -12.10 21.83 -15.95
C ARG A 104 -11.01 22.91 -15.95
N GLY A 105 -9.81 22.59 -15.46
CA GLY A 105 -8.69 23.53 -15.47
C GLY A 105 -8.21 23.89 -16.88
N ALA A 106 -8.24 22.93 -17.81
CA ALA A 106 -7.90 23.17 -19.22
C ALA A 106 -8.95 24.03 -19.95
N LEU A 107 -10.24 23.86 -19.61
CA LEU A 107 -11.35 24.62 -20.18
C LEU A 107 -11.45 26.07 -19.68
N LEU A 108 -10.89 26.37 -18.51
CA LEU A 108 -10.82 27.73 -17.95
C LEU A 108 -9.56 28.49 -18.37
N ALA A 109 -8.62 27.82 -19.04
CA ALA A 109 -7.37 28.38 -19.54
C ALA A 109 -7.37 28.67 -21.06
N THR A 110 -8.50 28.41 -21.73
CA THR A 110 -8.78 28.75 -23.14
C THR A 110 -9.86 29.81 -23.20
#